data_AF-A0A496YC05-F1
#
_entry.id   AF-A0A496YC05-F1
#
_cell.length_a   1.000
_cell.length_b   1.000
_cell.length_c   1.000
_cell.angle_alpha   90.00
_cell.angle_beta   90.00
_cell.angle_gamma   90.00
#
_symmetry.space_group_name_H-M   'P 1'
#
loop_
_entity.id
_entity.type
_entity.pdbx_description
1 polymer ?
#
loop_
_entity_poly.entity_id
_entity_poly.type
_entity_poly.pdbx_seq_one_letter_code
_entity_poly.pdbx_strand_id
1 'polypeptide(L)'
;ALATGNPYRIGIALHTYADTWSHQNFTGYEEKWNSVFSWRNPFRALAPNIGHADVGHLPDEISCTWNDYRFDKPYRKRKNKEIALEACKRIFQELRRAQNGEMYWTYVEKDFRKIVNAEDYDERITLVRDYLNEPDLYYEKDLWVETAVQGREGEDLVASPELKNTPWYRFQVAARAQLALVMDMLKDY
;
A
#
# COMPACT_ATOMS: atom_id res chain seq x y z
N ALA A 1 5.48 16.48 1.13
CA ALA A 1 6.48 15.51 0.63
C ALA A 1 7.18 15.98 -0.64
N LEU A 2 6.45 16.32 -1.71
CA LEU A 2 7.03 16.66 -3.02
C LEU A 2 8.06 17.79 -3.00
N ALA A 3 7.81 18.85 -2.22
CA ALA A 3 8.73 19.99 -2.07
C ALA A 3 10.13 19.61 -1.53
N THR A 4 10.29 18.42 -0.94
CA THR A 4 11.56 18.00 -0.33
C THR A 4 12.47 17.28 -1.31
N GLY A 5 11.97 16.87 -2.49
CA GLY A 5 12.72 16.07 -3.47
C GLY A 5 13.24 14.72 -2.95
N ASN A 6 12.81 14.29 -1.76
CA ASN A 6 13.36 13.12 -1.09
C ASN A 6 12.52 11.89 -1.48
N PRO A 7 13.09 10.89 -2.17
CA PRO A 7 12.34 9.76 -2.68
C PRO A 7 11.67 8.93 -1.57
N TYR A 8 12.28 8.81 -0.38
CA TYR A 8 11.68 8.09 0.75
C TYR A 8 10.47 8.84 1.31
N ARG A 9 10.54 10.17 1.42
CA ARG A 9 9.39 11.00 1.87
C ARG A 9 8.25 11.01 0.86
N ILE A 10 8.59 11.02 -0.44
CA ILE A 10 7.60 10.93 -1.51
C ILE A 10 6.98 9.54 -1.51
N GLY A 11 7.80 8.48 -1.48
CA GLY A 11 7.36 7.09 -1.46
C GLY A 11 6.41 6.79 -0.32
N ILE A 12 6.74 7.18 0.92
CA ILE A 12 5.82 6.95 2.04
C ILE A 12 4.52 7.74 1.91
N ALA A 13 4.56 9.00 1.45
CA ALA A 13 3.35 9.79 1.29
C ALA A 13 2.41 9.18 0.23
N LEU A 14 2.97 8.70 -0.88
CA LEU A 14 2.20 8.01 -1.92
C LEU A 14 1.66 6.67 -1.44
N HIS A 15 2.46 5.90 -0.69
CA HIS A 15 2.05 4.64 -0.07
C HIS A 15 0.89 4.84 0.91
N THR A 16 1.04 5.75 1.89
CA THR A 16 -0.05 6.09 2.83
C THR A 16 -1.30 6.59 2.09
N TYR A 17 -1.15 7.36 1.02
CA TYR A 17 -2.29 7.77 0.20
C TYR A 17 -2.96 6.57 -0.48
N ALA A 18 -2.20 5.66 -1.10
CA ALA A 18 -2.75 4.44 -1.70
C ALA A 18 -3.48 3.56 -0.66
N ASP A 19 -2.90 3.40 0.52
CA ASP A 19 -3.51 2.63 1.61
C ASP A 19 -4.85 3.20 2.06
N THR A 20 -5.06 4.53 1.97
CA THR A 20 -6.38 5.11 2.27
C THR A 20 -7.48 4.62 1.32
N TRP A 21 -7.12 4.18 0.11
CA TRP A 21 -8.05 3.56 -0.85
C TRP A 21 -8.27 2.09 -0.55
N SER A 22 -7.21 1.34 -0.29
CA SER A 22 -7.29 -0.09 0.06
C SER A 22 -8.05 -0.31 1.35
N HIS A 23 -7.79 0.52 2.37
CA HIS A 23 -8.35 0.40 3.72
C HIS A 23 -9.57 1.28 3.95
N GLN A 24 -10.25 1.69 2.88
CA GLN A 24 -11.52 2.40 2.99
C GLN A 24 -12.49 1.64 3.90
N ASN A 25 -13.17 2.39 4.77
CA ASN A 25 -14.13 1.90 5.76
C ASN A 25 -13.52 1.17 6.96
N PHE A 26 -12.19 1.15 7.11
CA PHE A 26 -11.55 0.70 8.35
C PHE A 26 -11.04 1.88 9.16
N THR A 27 -10.93 1.68 10.47
CA THR A 27 -10.26 2.63 11.37
C THR A 27 -9.07 1.95 12.04
N GLY A 28 -8.10 2.76 12.49
CA GLY A 28 -6.97 2.24 13.26
C GLY A 28 -7.30 1.88 14.71
N TYR A 29 -8.57 2.00 15.14
CA TYR A 29 -9.00 1.72 16.51
C TYR A 29 -9.58 0.32 16.64
N GLU A 30 -9.52 -0.23 17.86
CA GLU A 30 -10.23 -1.47 18.18
C GLU A 30 -11.72 -1.16 18.37
N GLU A 31 -12.55 -1.50 17.38
CA GLU A 31 -13.98 -1.22 17.43
C GLU A 31 -14.81 -2.22 16.62
N LYS A 32 -16.08 -2.38 17.02
CA LYS A 32 -17.02 -3.30 16.35
C LYS A 32 -17.22 -2.99 14.87
N TRP A 33 -17.03 -1.73 14.46
CA TRP A 33 -17.15 -1.33 13.06
C TRP A 33 -16.13 -2.03 12.15
N ASN A 34 -14.95 -2.41 12.65
CA ASN A 34 -13.95 -3.14 11.85
C ASN A 34 -14.30 -4.63 11.67
N SER A 35 -15.39 -5.11 12.27
CA SER A 35 -15.83 -6.50 12.20
C SER A 35 -16.64 -6.77 10.91
N VAL A 36 -16.09 -7.56 10.01
CA VAL A 36 -16.64 -7.87 8.69
C VAL A 36 -17.16 -9.31 8.59
N PHE A 37 -16.36 -10.29 9.04
CA PHE A 37 -16.63 -11.72 8.92
C PHE A 37 -16.84 -12.43 10.25
N SER A 38 -16.43 -11.84 11.37
CA SER A 38 -16.47 -12.46 12.71
C SER A 38 -17.77 -13.22 13.03
N TRP A 39 -18.93 -12.69 12.64
CA TRP A 39 -20.25 -13.29 12.86
C TRP A 39 -20.63 -14.39 11.84
N ARG A 40 -19.93 -14.46 10.70
CA ARG A 40 -20.11 -15.46 9.63
C ARG A 40 -19.08 -16.59 9.68
N ASN A 41 -17.90 -16.35 10.24
CA ASN A 41 -16.81 -17.33 10.26
C ASN A 41 -16.15 -17.38 11.65
N PRO A 42 -16.47 -18.40 12.47
CA PRO A 42 -15.97 -18.49 13.84
C PRO A 42 -14.45 -18.63 13.93
N PHE A 43 -13.77 -19.12 12.88
CA PHE A 43 -12.31 -19.18 12.85
C PHE A 43 -11.66 -17.80 12.61
N ARG A 44 -12.35 -16.87 11.94
CA ARG A 44 -11.90 -15.48 11.78
C ARG A 44 -12.24 -14.59 12.97
N ALA A 45 -13.17 -15.02 13.83
CA ALA A 45 -13.52 -14.31 15.08
C ALA A 45 -12.37 -14.21 16.10
N LEU A 46 -11.23 -14.89 15.88
CA LEU A 46 -10.02 -14.75 16.68
C LEU A 46 -9.19 -13.51 16.32
N ALA A 47 -9.41 -12.91 15.14
CA ALA A 47 -8.74 -11.68 14.76
C ALA A 47 -9.32 -10.50 15.55
N PRO A 48 -8.49 -9.58 16.08
CA PRO A 48 -8.97 -8.38 16.74
C PRO A 48 -9.72 -7.48 15.75
N ASN A 49 -10.73 -6.73 16.20
CA ASN A 49 -11.46 -5.80 15.34
C ASN A 49 -10.72 -4.44 15.24
N ILE A 50 -9.46 -4.48 14.78
CA ILE A 50 -8.62 -3.30 14.55
C ILE A 50 -8.16 -3.27 13.10
N GLY A 51 -8.34 -2.13 12.43
CA GLY A 51 -8.04 -2.01 11.00
C GLY A 51 -8.74 -3.10 10.20
N HIS A 52 -8.01 -3.68 9.25
CA HIS A 52 -8.49 -4.75 8.39
C HIS A 52 -8.17 -6.16 8.90
N ALA A 53 -7.82 -6.34 10.18
CA ALA A 53 -7.34 -7.61 10.71
C ALA A 53 -8.34 -8.77 10.49
N ASP A 54 -9.65 -8.55 10.65
CA ASP A 54 -10.69 -9.58 10.42
C ASP A 54 -10.77 -10.05 8.95
N VAL A 55 -10.43 -9.17 8.00
CA VAL A 55 -10.42 -9.50 6.58
C VAL A 55 -9.06 -9.95 6.05
N GLY A 56 -7.98 -9.80 6.85
CA GLY A 56 -6.62 -10.19 6.48
C GLY A 56 -6.13 -9.40 5.26
N HIS A 57 -5.51 -10.10 4.30
CA HIS A 57 -4.92 -9.49 3.10
C HIS A 57 -5.94 -9.08 2.03
N LEU A 58 -7.23 -9.36 2.21
CA LEU A 58 -8.23 -9.12 1.17
C LEU A 58 -8.27 -7.66 0.68
N PRO A 59 -8.11 -6.61 1.51
CA PRO A 59 -8.06 -5.24 1.01
C PRO A 59 -6.76 -4.89 0.27
N ASP A 60 -5.66 -5.57 0.60
CA ASP A 60 -4.32 -5.29 0.06
C ASP A 60 -4.08 -6.01 -1.27
N GLU A 61 -4.80 -7.10 -1.53
CA GLU A 61 -4.66 -7.89 -2.74
C GLU A 61 -5.41 -7.26 -3.91
N ILE A 62 -4.70 -6.50 -4.75
CA ILE A 62 -5.27 -5.77 -5.91
C ILE A 62 -6.14 -6.66 -6.82
N SER A 63 -5.75 -7.91 -7.04
CA SER A 63 -6.47 -8.87 -7.89
C SER A 63 -7.78 -9.36 -7.28
N CYS A 64 -7.99 -9.15 -5.98
CA CYS A 64 -9.13 -9.71 -5.26
C CYS A 64 -10.43 -8.91 -5.46
N THR A 65 -11.54 -9.63 -5.43
CA THR A 65 -12.89 -9.08 -5.27
C THR A 65 -13.56 -9.79 -4.11
N TRP A 66 -14.08 -9.04 -3.15
CA TRP A 66 -14.62 -9.59 -1.92
C TRP A 66 -15.85 -8.82 -1.44
N ASN A 67 -16.53 -9.34 -0.42
CA ASN A 67 -17.74 -8.74 0.13
C ASN A 67 -17.47 -8.14 1.50
N ASP A 68 -17.69 -6.83 1.63
CA ASP A 68 -17.74 -6.14 2.91
C ASP A 68 -19.16 -6.24 3.49
N TYR A 69 -19.36 -7.20 4.37
CA TYR A 69 -20.68 -7.53 4.91
C TYR A 69 -21.24 -6.52 5.91
N ARG A 70 -20.50 -5.45 6.22
CA ARG A 70 -21.02 -4.30 6.95
C ARG A 70 -22.00 -3.49 6.11
N PHE A 71 -21.96 -3.66 4.79
CA PHE A 71 -22.81 -2.94 3.85
C PHE A 71 -23.82 -3.86 3.13
N ASP A 72 -24.92 -3.25 2.73
CA ASP A 72 -25.93 -3.86 1.87
C ASP A 72 -25.56 -3.78 0.39
N LYS A 73 -26.27 -4.56 -0.44
CA LYS A 73 -26.12 -4.45 -1.90
C LYS A 73 -26.66 -3.08 -2.37
N PRO A 74 -26.00 -2.43 -3.34
CA PRO A 74 -24.85 -2.90 -4.11
C PRO A 74 -23.47 -2.63 -3.47
N TYR A 75 -23.41 -1.83 -2.40
CA TYR A 75 -22.16 -1.34 -1.77
C TYR A 75 -21.29 -2.41 -1.12
N ARG A 76 -21.87 -3.58 -0.82
CA ARG A 76 -21.17 -4.75 -0.29
C ARG A 76 -19.97 -5.22 -1.13
N LYS A 77 -20.05 -5.12 -2.47
CA LYS A 77 -19.03 -5.72 -3.35
C LYS A 77 -17.83 -4.79 -3.50
N ARG A 78 -16.68 -5.19 -2.94
CA ARG A 78 -15.39 -4.51 -3.10
C ARG A 78 -14.65 -5.11 -4.29
N LYS A 79 -14.26 -4.26 -5.24
CA LYS A 79 -13.49 -4.64 -6.43
C LYS A 79 -12.14 -3.93 -6.39
N ASN A 80 -11.11 -4.59 -5.88
CA ASN A 80 -9.85 -3.91 -5.57
C ASN A 80 -9.17 -3.35 -6.81
N LYS A 81 -9.28 -4.01 -7.97
CA LYS A 81 -8.78 -3.48 -9.26
C LYS A 81 -9.36 -2.11 -9.60
N GLU A 82 -10.66 -1.91 -9.43
CA GLU A 82 -11.32 -0.63 -9.72
C GLU A 82 -10.86 0.46 -8.73
N ILE A 83 -10.74 0.09 -7.45
CA ILE A 83 -10.29 0.98 -6.36
C ILE A 83 -8.82 1.40 -6.57
N ALA A 84 -7.94 0.43 -6.82
CA ALA A 84 -6.52 0.65 -7.07
C ALA A 84 -6.29 1.51 -8.31
N LEU A 85 -7.07 1.30 -9.38
CA LEU A 85 -6.96 2.12 -10.59
C LEU A 85 -7.35 3.59 -10.34
N GLU A 86 -8.40 3.85 -9.55
CA GLU A 86 -8.76 5.21 -9.17
C GLU A 86 -7.68 5.83 -8.27
N ALA A 87 -7.10 5.07 -7.34
CA ALA A 87 -5.96 5.52 -6.54
C ALA A 87 -4.76 5.91 -7.42
N CYS A 88 -4.40 5.08 -8.40
CA CYS A 88 -3.34 5.36 -9.38
C CYS A 88 -3.62 6.64 -10.15
N LYS A 89 -4.87 6.83 -10.63
CA LYS A 89 -5.28 8.04 -11.34
C LYS A 89 -5.10 9.29 -10.50
N ARG A 90 -5.51 9.25 -9.22
CA ARG A 90 -5.39 10.40 -8.32
C ARG A 90 -3.94 10.71 -8.00
N ILE A 91 -3.13 9.69 -7.71
CA ILE A 91 -1.69 9.83 -7.51
C ILE A 91 -1.04 10.47 -8.74
N PHE A 92 -1.34 9.96 -9.94
CA PHE A 92 -0.83 10.51 -11.18
C PHE A 92 -1.18 11.99 -11.33
N GLN A 93 -2.45 12.36 -11.13
CA GLN A 93 -2.92 13.75 -11.23
C GLN A 93 -2.19 14.68 -10.25
N GLU A 94 -2.02 14.27 -8.99
CA GLU A 94 -1.29 15.08 -8.00
C GLU A 94 0.20 15.24 -8.34
N LEU A 95 0.85 14.17 -8.80
CA LEU A 95 2.25 14.24 -9.24
C LEU A 95 2.42 15.13 -10.47
N ARG A 96 1.54 15.01 -11.47
CA ARG A 96 1.58 15.86 -12.68
C ARG A 96 1.33 17.32 -12.34
N ARG A 97 0.35 17.60 -11.48
CA ARG A 97 0.06 18.95 -10.99
C ARG A 97 1.29 19.56 -10.32
N ALA A 98 1.96 18.81 -9.45
CA ALA A 98 3.16 19.28 -8.76
C ALA A 98 4.36 19.52 -9.70
N GLN A 99 4.41 18.81 -10.83
CA GLN A 99 5.45 18.98 -11.85
C GLN A 99 5.09 20.02 -12.94
N ASN A 100 3.93 20.70 -12.84
CA ASN A 100 3.36 21.52 -13.92
C ASN A 100 3.34 20.78 -15.28
N GLY A 101 3.07 19.47 -15.25
CA GLY A 101 3.18 18.60 -16.40
C GLY A 101 1.91 18.56 -17.24
N GLU A 102 2.06 18.56 -18.57
CA GLU A 102 0.93 18.60 -19.53
C GLU A 102 0.31 17.22 -19.87
N MET A 103 0.87 16.13 -19.34
CA MET A 103 0.37 14.78 -19.61
C MET A 103 -0.89 14.50 -18.78
N TYR A 104 -1.97 14.12 -19.47
CA TYR A 104 -3.24 13.77 -18.85
C TYR A 104 -3.34 12.27 -18.59
N TRP A 105 -4.18 11.88 -17.63
CA TRP A 105 -4.45 10.48 -17.28
C TRP A 105 -4.81 9.62 -18.50
N THR A 106 -5.56 10.19 -19.45
CA THR A 106 -6.00 9.52 -20.68
C THR A 106 -4.86 8.98 -21.55
N TYR A 107 -3.65 9.54 -21.42
CA TYR A 107 -2.47 9.06 -22.14
C TYR A 107 -1.88 7.77 -21.56
N VAL A 108 -2.05 7.55 -20.26
CA VAL A 108 -1.44 6.42 -19.53
C VAL A 108 -2.47 5.41 -19.01
N GLU A 109 -3.76 5.74 -19.09
CA GLU A 109 -4.85 4.95 -18.53
C GLU A 109 -4.82 3.50 -19.01
N LYS A 110 -4.58 3.27 -20.30
CA LYS A 110 -4.56 1.93 -20.89
C LYS A 110 -3.46 1.07 -20.26
N ASP A 111 -2.28 1.63 -20.05
CA ASP A 111 -1.13 0.90 -19.51
C ASP A 111 -1.32 0.62 -18.01
N PHE A 112 -1.79 1.61 -17.25
CA PHE A 112 -2.12 1.41 -15.84
C PHE A 112 -3.24 0.38 -15.66
N ARG A 113 -4.26 0.39 -16.53
CA ARG A 113 -5.33 -0.61 -16.51
C ARG A 113 -4.78 -2.00 -16.84
N LYS A 114 -3.83 -2.12 -17.76
CA LYS A 114 -3.15 -3.39 -18.05
C LYS A 114 -2.40 -3.91 -16.81
N ILE A 115 -1.61 -3.06 -16.17
CA ILE A 115 -0.84 -3.40 -14.95
C ILE A 115 -1.76 -3.83 -13.80
N VAL A 116 -2.77 -3.01 -13.48
CA VAL A 116 -3.68 -3.26 -12.34
C VAL A 116 -4.53 -4.52 -12.56
N ASN A 117 -4.83 -4.88 -13.81
CA ASN A 117 -5.63 -6.05 -14.11
C ASN A 117 -4.86 -7.38 -14.07
N ALA A 118 -3.52 -7.36 -14.02
CA ALA A 118 -2.73 -8.57 -13.84
C ALA A 118 -3.15 -9.30 -12.56
N GLU A 119 -3.49 -10.59 -12.71
CA GLU A 119 -3.91 -11.44 -11.59
C GLU A 119 -2.72 -11.87 -10.76
N ASP A 120 -1.63 -12.22 -11.46
CA ASP A 120 -0.41 -12.72 -10.86
C ASP A 120 0.55 -11.58 -10.46
N TYR A 121 1.28 -11.81 -9.37
CA TYR A 121 2.19 -10.83 -8.81
C TYR A 121 3.42 -10.60 -9.70
N ASP A 122 4.01 -11.66 -10.24
CA ASP A 122 5.20 -11.60 -11.08
C ASP A 122 4.87 -11.05 -12.48
N GLU A 123 3.68 -11.39 -13.01
CA GLU A 123 3.14 -10.76 -14.21
C GLU A 123 3.03 -9.24 -14.02
N ARG A 124 2.48 -8.78 -12.88
CA ARG A 124 2.35 -7.36 -12.59
C ARG A 124 3.71 -6.66 -12.54
N ILE A 125 4.71 -7.27 -11.90
CA ILE A 125 6.08 -6.74 -11.88
C ILE A 125 6.61 -6.60 -13.31
N THR A 126 6.45 -7.63 -14.14
CA THR A 126 6.89 -7.62 -15.54
C THR A 126 6.25 -6.47 -16.33
N LEU A 127 4.93 -6.27 -16.17
CA LEU A 127 4.22 -5.17 -16.84
C LEU A 127 4.68 -3.78 -16.37
N VAL A 128 5.06 -3.64 -15.09
CA VAL A 128 5.65 -2.40 -14.57
C VAL A 128 7.03 -2.15 -15.18
N ARG A 129 7.88 -3.19 -15.29
CA ARG A 129 9.20 -3.11 -15.94
C ARG A 129 9.08 -2.65 -17.38
N ASP A 130 8.20 -3.29 -18.13
CA ASP A 130 7.93 -2.97 -19.54
C ASP A 130 7.46 -1.52 -19.70
N TYR A 131 6.55 -1.06 -18.83
CA TYR A 131 6.02 0.30 -18.88
C TYR A 131 7.10 1.36 -18.60
N LEU A 132 8.01 1.11 -17.66
CA LEU A 132 9.09 2.02 -17.33
C LEU A 132 10.24 1.98 -18.35
N ASN A 133 10.26 0.99 -19.25
CA ASN A 133 11.42 0.67 -20.09
C ASN A 133 12.70 0.47 -19.24
N GLU A 134 12.53 -0.15 -18.07
CA GLU A 134 13.58 -0.43 -17.09
C GLU A 134 13.71 -1.95 -16.95
N PRO A 135 14.36 -2.64 -17.92
CA PRO A 135 14.50 -4.10 -17.89
C PRO A 135 15.28 -4.58 -16.67
N ASP A 136 16.15 -3.72 -16.12
CA ASP A 136 17.00 -4.00 -14.96
C ASP A 136 16.35 -3.60 -13.63
N LEU A 137 15.06 -3.22 -13.61
CA LEU A 137 14.34 -2.94 -12.37
C LEU A 137 14.19 -4.23 -11.55
N TYR A 138 15.20 -4.49 -10.73
CA TYR A 138 15.27 -5.65 -9.85
C TYR A 138 14.34 -5.43 -8.66
N TYR A 139 13.39 -6.34 -8.50
CA TYR A 139 12.54 -6.42 -7.32
C TYR A 139 12.65 -7.84 -6.78
N GLU A 140 13.05 -7.93 -5.53
CA GLU A 140 13.08 -9.16 -4.75
C GLU A 140 12.43 -8.79 -3.41
N LYS A 141 11.48 -9.62 -2.99
CA LYS A 141 10.53 -9.30 -1.91
C LYS A 141 11.21 -9.27 -0.54
N ASP A 142 12.20 -10.13 -0.34
CA ASP A 142 12.83 -10.39 0.96
C ASP A 142 14.23 -9.77 1.09
N LEU A 143 14.70 -9.05 0.08
CA LEU A 143 16.02 -8.41 0.00
C LEU A 143 16.23 -7.40 1.12
N TRP A 144 15.14 -6.78 1.56
CA TRP A 144 15.20 -5.89 2.71
C TRP A 144 15.58 -6.63 3.99
N VAL A 145 15.16 -7.89 4.16
CA VAL A 145 15.52 -8.73 5.32
C VAL A 145 17.02 -9.00 5.26
N GLU A 146 17.52 -9.50 4.14
CA GLU A 146 18.94 -9.83 3.95
C GLU A 146 19.88 -8.63 4.16
N THR A 147 19.41 -7.43 3.82
CA THR A 147 20.20 -6.20 3.96
C THR A 147 20.07 -5.56 5.35
N ALA A 148 18.90 -5.68 6.00
CA ALA A 148 18.62 -5.03 7.28
C ALA A 148 19.01 -5.87 8.50
N VAL A 149 18.93 -7.20 8.40
CA VAL A 149 19.20 -8.12 9.52
C VAL A 149 20.22 -9.19 9.14
N GLN A 150 20.91 -9.71 10.15
CA GLN A 150 21.77 -10.88 10.07
C GLN A 150 21.23 -11.96 10.99
N GLY A 151 21.39 -13.22 10.58
CA GLY A 151 20.88 -14.39 11.28
C GLY A 151 20.11 -15.30 10.33
N ARG A 152 19.91 -16.56 10.74
CA ARG A 152 19.09 -17.53 10.00
C ARG A 152 17.72 -17.68 10.64
N GLU A 153 16.79 -18.28 9.90
CA GLU A 153 15.51 -18.69 10.45
C GLU A 153 15.74 -19.61 11.67
N GLY A 154 15.21 -19.21 12.83
CA GLY A 154 15.41 -19.91 14.11
C GLY A 154 16.58 -19.41 14.97
N GLU A 155 17.35 -18.42 14.51
CA GLU A 155 18.38 -17.74 15.29
C GLU A 155 17.89 -16.34 15.75
N ASP A 156 18.58 -15.75 16.73
CA ASP A 156 18.37 -14.36 17.10
C ASP A 156 18.75 -13.44 15.94
N LEU A 157 17.76 -12.72 15.41
CA LEU A 157 18.00 -11.73 14.36
C LEU A 157 18.69 -10.50 14.97
N VAL A 158 19.88 -10.17 14.45
CA VAL A 158 20.62 -8.97 14.83
C VAL A 158 20.61 -7.95 13.70
N ALA A 159 20.64 -6.67 14.06
CA ALA A 159 20.71 -5.60 13.05
C ALA A 159 22.03 -5.70 12.26
N SER A 160 21.93 -5.58 10.93
CA SER A 160 23.10 -5.44 10.08
C SER A 160 23.93 -4.20 10.49
N PRO A 161 25.28 -4.26 10.49
CA PRO A 161 26.12 -3.09 10.70
C PRO A 161 25.79 -1.94 9.72
N GLU A 162 25.34 -2.29 8.51
CA GLU A 162 24.95 -1.35 7.46
C GLU A 162 23.47 -0.93 7.54
N LEU A 163 22.72 -1.37 8.55
CA LEU A 163 21.27 -1.14 8.66
C LEU A 163 20.90 0.31 8.38
N LYS A 164 21.62 1.28 8.97
CA LYS A 164 21.33 2.72 8.79
C LYS A 164 21.52 3.23 7.35
N ASN A 165 22.35 2.53 6.57
CA ASN A 165 22.61 2.84 5.16
C ASN A 165 21.61 2.16 4.21
N THR A 166 20.83 1.19 4.70
CA THR A 166 19.85 0.47 3.86
C THR A 166 18.69 1.38 3.42
N PRO A 167 18.13 1.14 2.22
CA PRO A 167 16.88 1.76 1.79
C PRO A 167 15.72 1.49 2.76
N TRP A 168 15.65 0.29 3.33
CA TRP A 168 14.63 -0.08 4.31
C TRP A 168 14.65 0.83 5.53
N TYR A 169 15.81 1.01 6.17
CA TYR A 169 15.92 1.88 7.35
C TYR A 169 15.55 3.33 7.03
N ARG A 170 16.03 3.85 5.89
CA ARG A 170 15.71 5.21 5.45
C ARG A 170 14.21 5.39 5.18
N PHE A 171 13.57 4.38 4.62
CA PHE A 171 12.11 4.36 4.45
C PHE A 171 11.39 4.34 5.81
N GLN A 172 11.83 3.53 6.77
CA GLN A 172 11.25 3.50 8.13
C GLN A 172 11.43 4.82 8.88
N VAL A 173 12.57 5.48 8.76
CA VAL A 173 12.78 6.82 9.31
C VAL A 173 11.82 7.83 8.67
N ALA A 174 11.64 7.77 7.35
CA ALA A 174 10.67 8.61 6.65
C ALA A 174 9.22 8.32 7.10
N ALA A 175 8.88 7.05 7.35
CA ALA A 175 7.57 6.63 7.84
C ALA A 175 7.27 7.17 9.24
N ARG A 176 8.24 7.09 10.16
CA ARG A 176 8.11 7.69 11.50
C ARG A 176 7.92 9.20 11.43
N ALA A 177 8.67 9.88 10.56
CA ALA A 177 8.52 11.31 10.36
C ALA A 177 7.15 11.67 9.75
N GLN A 178 6.65 10.87 8.80
CA GLN A 178 5.33 11.06 8.21
C GLN A 178 4.22 10.86 9.24
N LEU A 179 4.31 9.82 10.10
CA LEU A 179 3.37 9.61 11.20
C LEU A 179 3.37 10.80 12.16
N ALA A 180 4.54 11.30 12.57
CA ALA A 180 4.63 12.45 13.47
C ALA A 180 3.94 13.68 12.87
N LEU A 181 4.10 13.94 11.57
CA LEU A 181 3.40 15.02 10.87
C LEU A 181 1.89 14.84 10.88
N VAL A 182 1.39 13.63 10.58
CA VAL A 182 -0.04 13.34 10.59
C VAL A 182 -0.63 13.49 11.98
N MET A 183 0.05 12.96 13.01
CA MET A 183 -0.38 13.10 14.40
C MET A 183 -0.41 14.56 14.86
N ASP A 184 0.51 15.38 14.38
CA ASP A 184 0.50 16.82 14.68
C ASP A 184 -0.70 17.52 14.06
N MET A 185 -1.03 17.21 12.79
CA MET A 185 -2.22 17.74 12.13
C MET A 185 -3.52 17.37 12.84
N LEU A 186 -3.56 16.23 13.54
CA LEU A 186 -4.73 15.78 14.30
C LEU A 186 -4.90 16.51 15.64
N LYS A 187 -3.87 17.18 16.17
CA LYS A 187 -4.00 17.94 17.43
C LYS A 187 -4.80 19.22 17.28
N ASP A 188 -4.92 19.72 16.05
CA ASP A 188 -5.65 20.95 15.72
C ASP A 188 -7.15 20.70 15.45
N TYR A 189 -7.62 19.45 15.64
CA TYR A 189 -9.02 19.02 15.53
C TYR A 189 -9.54 18.48 16.87
#